data_AF-A0A3S4KB85-F1
#
_entry.id   AF-A0A3S4KB85-F1
#
_cell.length_a   1.000
_cell.length_b   1.000
_cell.length_c   1.000
_cell.angle_alpha   90.00
_cell.angle_beta   90.00
_cell.angle_gamma   90.00
#
_symmetry.space_group_name_H-M   'P 1'
#
loop_
_entity.id
_entity.type
_entity.pdbx_description
1 polymer ?
#
loop_
_entity_poly.entity_id
_entity_poly.type
_entity_poly.pdbx_seq_one_letter_code
_entity_poly.pdbx_strand_id
1 'polypeptide(L)'
;MNRLSLVRYTSAVALGLSTLWSAAVCAAEDAGAFDKIQQIRAGDLNIGYVDIGPRDGQPVILLHGWPYDIQSYAQVAPALAQKGYRVIVPYLRGYGTTRFLSAGTPRNGQPSAMAADIVHLMDALNIRQADLAGF
;
A
#
# COMPACT_ATOMS: atom_id res chain seq x y z
N MET A 1 18.17 41.02 57.77
CA MET A 1 17.05 40.89 56.81
C MET A 1 17.53 40.04 55.64
N ASN A 2 17.12 38.77 55.64
CA ASN A 2 17.48 37.72 54.67
C ASN A 2 16.82 37.96 53.30
N ARG A 3 17.57 37.78 52.21
CA ARG A 3 17.00 37.36 50.92
C ARG A 3 17.89 36.28 50.31
N LEU A 4 17.41 35.04 50.42
CA LEU A 4 17.88 33.87 49.70
C LEU A 4 17.50 34.02 48.22
N SER A 5 18.48 34.05 47.31
CA SER A 5 18.24 33.92 45.87
C SER A 5 18.26 32.44 45.49
N LEU A 6 17.06 31.91 45.23
CA LEU A 6 16.82 30.55 44.76
C LEU A 6 17.43 30.36 43.36
N VAL A 7 18.36 29.42 43.24
CA VAL A 7 18.86 28.90 41.96
C VAL A 7 17.72 28.11 41.30
N ARG A 8 17.30 28.53 40.10
CA ARG A 8 16.36 27.79 39.27
C ARG A 8 17.10 26.66 38.56
N TYR A 9 16.86 25.42 38.99
CA TYR A 9 17.20 24.23 38.20
C TYR A 9 16.22 24.13 37.03
N THR A 10 16.72 24.26 35.81
CA THR A 10 15.95 23.95 34.60
C THR A 10 15.96 22.44 34.36
N SER A 11 14.79 21.81 34.47
CA SER A 11 14.56 20.42 34.12
C SER A 11 14.75 20.21 32.61
N ALA A 12 15.64 19.30 32.22
CA ALA A 12 15.82 18.84 30.84
C ALA A 12 15.55 17.33 30.77
N VAL A 13 14.28 16.92 30.71
CA VAL A 13 13.89 15.53 30.39
C VAL A 13 12.51 15.53 29.73
N ALA A 14 12.42 15.62 28.39
CA ALA A 14 11.14 15.49 27.67
C ALA A 14 11.28 15.08 26.18
N LEU A 15 12.33 14.34 25.79
CA LEU A 15 12.56 13.97 24.37
C LEU A 15 12.38 12.48 24.04
N GLY A 16 12.06 11.62 25.02
CA GLY A 16 11.93 10.17 24.80
C GLY A 16 10.53 9.67 24.42
N LEU A 17 9.48 10.43 24.72
CA LEU A 17 8.08 9.99 24.59
C LEU A 17 7.38 10.46 23.30
N SER A 18 7.93 11.45 22.59
CA SER A 18 7.30 12.02 21.39
C SER A 18 7.50 11.18 20.13
N THR A 19 8.64 10.49 20.00
CA THR A 19 8.97 9.66 18.83
C THR A 19 8.16 8.36 18.77
N LEU A 20 7.95 7.74 19.93
CA LEU A 20 7.18 6.50 20.03
C LEU A 20 5.69 6.72 19.72
N TRP A 21 5.15 7.89 20.07
CA TRP A 21 3.76 8.23 19.76
C TRP A 21 3.55 8.47 18.25
N SER A 22 4.47 9.16 17.57
CA SER A 22 4.37 9.37 16.11
C SER A 22 4.42 8.08 15.30
N ALA A 23 5.31 7.14 15.65
CA ALA A 23 5.46 5.90 14.89
C ALA A 23 4.22 4.98 15.01
N ALA A 24 3.65 4.86 16.22
CA ALA A 24 2.44 4.05 16.44
C ALA A 24 1.20 4.64 15.74
N VAL A 25 1.08 5.97 15.69
CA VAL A 25 -0.02 6.65 14.99
C VAL A 25 0.13 6.52 13.46
N CYS A 26 1.35 6.68 12.92
CA CYS A 26 1.61 6.43 11.49
C CYS A 26 1.32 4.97 11.10
N ALA A 27 1.70 4.00 11.94
CA ALA A 27 1.45 2.59 11.68
C ALA A 27 -0.05 2.23 11.71
N ALA A 28 -0.82 2.86 12.59
CA ALA A 28 -2.27 2.66 12.66
C ALA A 28 -3.01 3.31 11.49
N GLU A 29 -2.57 4.48 11.01
CA GLU A 29 -3.14 5.12 9.80
C GLU A 29 -2.91 4.26 8.54
N ASP A 30 -1.75 3.61 8.44
CA ASP A 30 -1.38 2.77 7.29
C ASP A 30 -2.12 1.41 7.29
N ALA A 31 -2.38 0.84 8.48
CA ALA A 31 -3.17 -0.38 8.60
C ALA A 31 -4.60 -0.20 8.06
N GLY A 32 -5.26 0.92 8.40
CA GLY A 32 -6.59 1.25 7.85
C GLY A 32 -6.57 1.69 6.38
N ALA A 33 -5.39 1.98 5.82
CA ALA A 33 -5.24 2.30 4.41
C ALA A 33 -5.29 1.04 3.53
N PHE A 34 -4.88 -0.12 4.05
CA PHE A 34 -4.92 -1.39 3.30
C PHE A 34 -6.36 -1.86 2.99
N ASP A 35 -7.30 -1.60 3.91
CA ASP A 35 -8.71 -1.97 3.72
C ASP A 35 -9.44 -1.10 2.67
N LYS A 36 -8.81 -0.02 2.20
CA LYS A 36 -9.38 0.88 1.19
C LYS A 36 -9.07 0.36 -0.21
N ILE A 37 -10.05 -0.34 -0.78
CA ILE A 37 -9.97 -0.86 -2.15
C ILE A 37 -10.33 0.23 -3.16
N GLN A 38 -9.36 0.60 -3.99
CA GLN A 38 -9.53 1.47 -5.15
C GLN A 38 -10.00 0.66 -6.36
N GLN A 39 -10.52 1.36 -7.37
CA GLN A 39 -11.00 0.78 -8.62
C GLN A 39 -10.47 1.57 -9.80
N ILE A 40 -9.98 0.89 -10.84
CA ILE A 40 -9.53 1.54 -12.08
C ILE A 40 -9.82 0.68 -13.30
N ARG A 41 -10.22 1.33 -14.40
CA ARG A 41 -10.32 0.67 -15.70
C ARG A 41 -8.93 0.48 -16.29
N ALA A 42 -8.59 -0.75 -16.62
CA ALA A 42 -7.30 -1.16 -17.16
C ALA A 42 -7.51 -2.31 -18.14
N GLY A 43 -7.35 -2.03 -19.44
CA GLY A 43 -7.67 -3.00 -20.50
C GLY A 43 -9.12 -3.49 -20.44
N ASP A 44 -9.30 -4.80 -20.36
CA ASP A 44 -10.61 -5.47 -20.29
C ASP A 44 -11.24 -5.49 -18.89
N LEU A 45 -10.53 -4.97 -17.88
CA LEU A 45 -10.91 -5.09 -16.47
C LEU A 45 -11.22 -3.73 -15.83
N ASN A 46 -12.11 -3.77 -14.85
CA ASN A 46 -12.08 -2.83 -13.74
C ASN A 46 -11.39 -3.54 -12.57
N ILE A 47 -10.15 -3.15 -12.29
CA ILE A 47 -9.28 -3.80 -11.30
C ILE A 47 -9.53 -3.17 -9.94
N GLY A 48 -9.80 -4.02 -8.96
CA GLY A 48 -9.77 -3.67 -7.54
C GLY A 48 -8.37 -3.82 -6.99
N TYR A 49 -7.85 -2.78 -6.32
CA TYR A 49 -6.49 -2.78 -5.81
C TYR A 49 -6.33 -1.90 -4.56
N VAL A 50 -5.32 -2.22 -3.76
CA VAL A 50 -4.81 -1.34 -2.70
C VAL A 50 -3.72 -0.44 -3.30
N ASP A 51 -3.66 0.84 -2.89
CA ASP A 51 -2.63 1.80 -3.30
C ASP A 51 -2.25 2.71 -2.12
N ILE A 52 -1.18 2.33 -1.43
CA ILE A 52 -0.69 2.96 -0.19
C ILE A 52 0.77 3.40 -0.31
N GLY A 53 1.21 4.22 0.64
CA GLY A 53 2.53 4.85 0.63
C GLY A 53 2.61 6.17 -0.17
N PRO A 54 3.78 6.82 -0.18
CA PRO A 54 3.97 8.11 -0.85
C PRO A 54 3.81 8.00 -2.38
N ARG A 55 3.20 9.01 -3.01
CA ARG A 55 2.87 9.00 -4.44
C ARG A 55 4.10 9.04 -5.36
N ASP A 56 5.18 9.62 -4.85
CA ASP A 56 6.52 9.74 -5.45
C ASP A 56 7.48 8.63 -4.98
N GLY A 57 7.03 7.69 -4.15
CA GLY A 57 7.81 6.53 -3.73
C GLY A 57 8.09 5.56 -4.88
N GLN A 58 9.15 4.76 -4.76
CA GLN A 58 9.47 3.69 -5.70
C GLN A 58 8.26 2.73 -5.80
N PRO A 59 7.67 2.52 -7.00
CA PRO A 59 6.53 1.63 -7.14
C PRO A 59 6.90 0.16 -6.95
N VAL A 60 6.10 -0.53 -6.13
CA VAL A 60 6.17 -1.98 -5.92
C VAL A 60 4.79 -2.56 -6.15
N ILE A 61 4.68 -3.60 -6.98
CA ILE A 61 3.42 -4.32 -7.23
C ILE A 61 3.54 -5.73 -6.64
N LEU A 62 2.64 -6.05 -5.72
CA LEU A 62 2.58 -7.33 -5.01
C LEU A 62 1.44 -8.19 -5.56
N LEU A 63 1.76 -9.33 -6.16
CA LEU A 63 0.82 -10.20 -6.87
C LEU A 63 0.57 -11.47 -6.05
N HIS A 64 -0.69 -11.77 -5.76
CA HIS A 64 -1.05 -12.96 -5.00
C HIS A 64 -1.11 -14.20 -5.90
N GLY A 65 -0.98 -15.38 -5.30
CA GLY A 65 -1.13 -16.66 -5.99
C GLY A 65 -2.54 -17.23 -5.93
N TRP A 66 -2.70 -18.46 -6.44
CA TRP A 66 -3.92 -19.27 -6.30
C TRP A 66 -3.79 -20.23 -5.11
N PRO A 67 -4.84 -20.45 -4.28
CA PRO A 67 -6.16 -19.81 -4.25
C PRO A 67 -6.21 -18.69 -3.20
N TYR A 68 -5.27 -17.74 -3.25
CA TYR A 68 -5.13 -16.64 -2.28
C TYR A 68 -5.64 -15.32 -2.88
N ASP A 69 -5.58 -14.23 -2.11
CA ASP A 69 -5.95 -12.90 -2.54
C ASP A 69 -5.00 -11.82 -1.97
N ILE A 70 -5.38 -10.54 -2.06
CA ILE A 70 -4.55 -9.43 -1.57
C ILE A 70 -4.14 -9.57 -0.10
N GLN A 71 -4.89 -10.32 0.72
CA GLN A 71 -4.61 -10.47 2.15
C GLN A 71 -3.28 -11.16 2.42
N SER A 72 -2.71 -11.86 1.44
CA SER A 72 -1.33 -12.36 1.49
C SER A 72 -0.31 -11.25 1.75
N TYR A 73 -0.64 -9.99 1.44
CA TYR A 73 0.24 -8.84 1.61
C TYR A 73 -0.26 -7.82 2.64
N ALA A 74 -1.29 -8.15 3.45
CA ALA A 74 -1.88 -7.22 4.41
C ALA A 74 -0.87 -6.68 5.44
N GLN A 75 0.16 -7.46 5.77
CA GLN A 75 1.26 -7.01 6.65
C GLN A 75 2.47 -6.47 5.87
N VAL A 76 2.71 -6.99 4.66
CA VAL A 76 3.87 -6.64 3.83
C VAL A 76 3.72 -5.24 3.25
N ALA A 77 2.53 -4.91 2.74
CA ALA A 77 2.31 -3.65 2.05
C ALA A 77 2.48 -2.42 2.97
N PRO A 78 1.88 -2.37 4.19
CA PRO A 78 2.14 -1.27 5.12
C PRO A 78 3.61 -1.18 5.55
N ALA A 79 4.27 -2.33 5.75
CA ALA A 79 5.70 -2.34 6.12
C ALA A 79 6.60 -1.74 5.04
N LEU A 80 6.26 -1.93 3.76
CA LEU A 80 6.95 -1.31 2.62
C LEU A 80 6.56 0.18 2.46
N ALA A 81 5.29 0.52 2.64
CA ALA A 81 4.82 1.90 2.59
C ALA A 81 5.52 2.79 3.63
N GLN A 82 5.70 2.30 4.86
CA GLN A 82 6.48 2.98 5.92
C GLN A 82 7.96 3.18 5.57
N LYS A 83 8.50 2.39 4.64
CA LYS A 83 9.87 2.55 4.12
C LYS A 83 9.94 3.52 2.93
N GLY A 84 8.83 4.13 2.53
CA GLY A 84 8.76 5.11 1.46
C GLY A 84 8.47 4.53 0.07
N TYR A 85 8.03 3.27 -0.03
CA TYR A 85 7.59 2.69 -1.30
C TYR A 85 6.13 3.04 -1.59
N ARG A 86 5.78 3.20 -2.87
CA ARG A 86 4.38 3.21 -3.32
C ARG A 86 3.97 1.77 -3.59
N VAL A 87 3.07 1.22 -2.79
CA VAL A 87 2.73 -0.20 -2.85
C VAL A 87 1.36 -0.40 -3.45
N ILE A 88 1.31 -1.17 -4.54
CA ILE A 88 0.10 -1.55 -5.26
C ILE A 88 -0.17 -3.04 -5.04
N VAL A 89 -1.37 -3.39 -4.56
CA VAL A 89 -1.77 -4.79 -4.37
C VAL A 89 -3.09 -5.04 -5.09
N PRO A 90 -3.07 -5.49 -6.36
CA PRO A 90 -4.28 -5.75 -7.12
C PRO A 90 -4.86 -7.14 -6.81
N TYR A 91 -6.18 -7.24 -6.85
CA TYR A 91 -6.84 -8.53 -7.07
C TYR A 91 -6.62 -8.95 -8.53
N LEU A 92 -6.09 -10.15 -8.75
CA LEU A 92 -5.99 -10.74 -10.10
C LEU A 92 -7.38 -11.00 -10.69
N ARG A 93 -7.44 -11.19 -12.01
CA ARG A 93 -8.68 -11.56 -12.70
C ARG A 93 -9.35 -12.76 -12.04
N GLY A 94 -10.62 -12.61 -11.67
CA GLY A 94 -11.41 -13.66 -11.01
C GLY A 94 -11.39 -13.61 -9.47
N TYR A 95 -10.74 -12.62 -8.85
CA TYR A 95 -10.67 -12.47 -7.40
C TYR A 95 -11.26 -11.14 -6.91
N GLY A 96 -11.77 -11.16 -5.67
CA GLY A 96 -12.21 -9.99 -4.94
C GLY A 96 -13.15 -9.09 -5.74
N THR A 97 -12.78 -7.82 -5.86
CA THR A 97 -13.59 -6.79 -6.53
C THR A 97 -13.19 -6.54 -7.99
N THR A 98 -12.15 -7.21 -8.49
CA THR A 98 -11.73 -7.13 -9.91
C THR A 98 -12.77 -7.80 -10.78
N ARG A 99 -13.27 -7.09 -11.80
CA ARG A 99 -14.30 -7.60 -12.72
C ARG A 99 -13.99 -7.26 -14.17
N PHE A 100 -14.46 -8.12 -15.07
CA PHE A 100 -14.47 -7.83 -16.51
C PHE A 100 -15.44 -6.69 -16.82
N LEU A 101 -15.05 -5.80 -17.72
CA LEU A 101 -15.88 -4.69 -18.18
C LEU A 101 -17.04 -5.15 -19.06
N SER A 102 -16.84 -6.26 -19.79
CA SER A 102 -17.84 -6.84 -20.70
C SER A 102 -18.22 -8.26 -20.31
N ALA A 103 -19.50 -8.59 -20.49
CA ALA A 103 -20.00 -9.96 -20.36
C ALA A 103 -19.46 -10.88 -21.47
N GLY A 104 -19.09 -10.33 -22.64
CA GLY A 104 -18.59 -11.10 -23.78
C GLY A 104 -17.11 -11.48 -23.72
N THR A 105 -16.31 -10.84 -22.86
CA THR A 105 -14.87 -11.14 -22.76
C THR A 105 -14.64 -12.54 -22.16
N PRO A 106 -13.85 -13.42 -22.78
CA PRO A 106 -13.56 -14.74 -22.22
C PRO A 106 -12.96 -14.66 -20.82
N ARG A 107 -13.39 -15.54 -19.89
CA ARG A 107 -12.81 -15.66 -18.53
C ARG A 107 -11.54 -16.51 -18.62
N ASN A 108 -10.54 -15.92 -19.29
CA ASN A 108 -9.31 -16.60 -19.67
C ASN A 108 -8.28 -16.52 -18.55
N GLY A 109 -7.84 -17.68 -18.05
CA GLY A 109 -6.80 -17.81 -17.02
C GLY A 109 -5.39 -18.01 -17.56
N GLN A 110 -5.12 -17.81 -18.86
CA GLN A 110 -3.78 -18.00 -19.42
C GLN A 110 -2.76 -17.03 -18.76
N PRO A 111 -1.51 -17.45 -18.55
CA PRO A 111 -0.51 -16.64 -17.86
C PRO A 111 -0.26 -15.26 -18.50
N SER A 112 -0.19 -15.21 -19.84
CA SER A 112 0.06 -13.95 -20.56
C SER A 112 -1.09 -12.94 -20.42
N ALA A 113 -2.32 -13.40 -20.23
CA ALA A 113 -3.44 -12.51 -20.05
C ALA A 113 -3.42 -11.85 -18.66
N MET A 114 -2.93 -12.54 -17.63
CA MET A 114 -2.70 -11.94 -16.31
C MET A 114 -1.53 -10.93 -16.36
N ALA A 115 -0.44 -11.28 -17.05
CA ALA A 115 0.68 -10.35 -17.23
C ALA A 115 0.25 -9.06 -17.96
N ALA A 116 -0.59 -9.18 -18.99
CA ALA A 116 -1.14 -8.04 -19.71
C ALA A 116 -2.03 -7.15 -18.82
N ASP A 117 -2.81 -7.72 -17.89
CA ASP A 117 -3.60 -6.93 -16.94
C ASP A 117 -2.72 -6.07 -16.04
N ILE A 118 -1.56 -6.59 -15.61
CA ILE A 118 -0.63 -5.83 -14.78
C ILE A 118 0.00 -4.68 -15.56
N VAL A 119 0.33 -4.89 -16.83
CA VAL A 119 0.82 -3.80 -17.70
C VAL A 119 -0.27 -2.73 -17.88
N HIS A 120 -1.51 -3.12 -18.16
CA HIS A 120 -2.61 -2.16 -18.28
C HIS A 120 -2.88 -1.40 -16.97
N LEU A 121 -2.71 -2.06 -15.82
CA LEU A 121 -2.80 -1.41 -14.51
C LEU A 121 -1.69 -0.38 -14.33
N MET A 122 -0.45 -0.74 -14.70
CA MET A 122 0.69 0.17 -14.66
C MET A 122 0.46 1.40 -15.53
N ASP A 123 0.00 1.20 -16.77
CA ASP A 123 -0.32 2.29 -17.70
C ASP A 123 -1.42 3.20 -17.12
N ALA A 124 -2.50 2.61 -16.60
CA ALA A 124 -3.62 3.37 -16.01
C ALA A 124 -3.22 4.19 -14.77
N LEU A 125 -2.22 3.72 -14.01
CA LEU A 125 -1.67 4.41 -12.84
C LEU A 125 -0.50 5.34 -13.15
N ASN A 126 -0.11 5.47 -14.44
CA ASN A 126 1.08 6.19 -14.90
C ASN A 126 2.38 5.68 -14.23
N ILE A 127 2.50 4.37 -14.02
CA ILE A 127 3.68 3.72 -13.46
C ILE A 127 4.53 3.18 -14.62
N ARG A 128 5.62 3.88 -14.94
CA ARG A 128 6.51 3.49 -16.05
C ARG A 128 7.32 2.22 -15.75
N GLN A 129 7.66 2.00 -14.48
CA GLN A 129 8.48 0.88 -14.01
C GLN A 129 8.13 0.61 -12.55
N ALA A 130 8.16 -0.67 -12.15
CA ALA A 130 7.91 -1.10 -10.79
C ALA A 130 8.77 -2.32 -10.44
N ASP A 131 9.06 -2.50 -9.16
CA ASP A 131 9.51 -3.78 -8.64
C ASP A 131 8.30 -4.71 -8.52
N LEU A 132 8.46 -5.97 -8.91
CA LEU A 132 7.40 -6.97 -8.87
C LEU A 132 7.76 -8.09 -7.89
N ALA A 133 6.81 -8.48 -7.05
CA ALA A 133 6.91 -9.67 -6.22
C ALA A 133 5.61 -10.47 -6.30
N GLY A 134 5.71 -11.80 -6.36
CA GLY A 134 4.56 -12.70 -6.43
C GLY A 134 4.91 -14.13 -6.06
N PHE A 135 3.88 -14.96 -5.83
CA PHE A 135 3.99 -16.38 -5.53
C PHE A 135 2.85 -17.18 -6.17
#